data_AF-A0A4Y8WRN3-F1
#
_entry.id   AF-A0A4Y8WRN3-F1
#
_cell.length_a   1.000
_cell.length_b   1.000
_cell.length_c   1.000
_cell.angle_alpha   90.00
_cell.angle_beta   90.00
_cell.angle_gamma   90.00
#
_symmetry.space_group_name_H-M   'P 1'
#
loop_
_entity.id
_entity.type
_entity.pdbx_description
1 polymer ?
#
loop_
_entity_poly.entity_id
_entity_poly.type
_entity_poly.pdbx_seq_one_letter_code
_entity_poly.pdbx_strand_id
1 'polypeptide(L)'
;MNFGSTKHSNERGWVWTWLLLLALLLLLIKSFLLGTYYVASPRALLFVAIQSMPHAVGDELLVELAKGEIVPAEYREQSGERLLVEVGGEPIQIVSAQVKGKVIGRLRL
;
A
#
# COMPACT_ATOMS: atom_id res chain seq x y z
N MET A 1 73.32 3.67 -20.73
CA MET A 1 72.13 4.52 -20.59
C MET A 1 70.93 3.61 -20.42
N ASN A 2 70.37 3.52 -19.21
CA ASN A 2 69.18 2.72 -18.93
C ASN A 2 67.95 3.61 -19.04
N PHE A 3 67.09 3.37 -20.04
CA PHE A 3 65.73 3.90 -20.07
C PHE A 3 64.84 2.95 -19.28
N GLY A 4 64.69 3.25 -17.99
CA GLY A 4 63.70 2.61 -17.13
C GLY A 4 62.46 3.48 -16.97
N SER A 5 61.31 2.82 -17.01
CA SER A 5 60.08 3.16 -16.27
C SER A 5 59.24 4.37 -16.74
N THR A 6 58.21 4.08 -17.54
CA THR A 6 56.91 4.77 -17.44
C THR A 6 55.74 3.81 -17.72
N LYS A 7 55.46 2.91 -16.77
CA LYS A 7 54.20 2.15 -16.80
C LYS A 7 53.69 1.86 -15.39
N HIS A 8 53.28 2.90 -14.68
CA HIS A 8 52.46 2.74 -13.46
C HIS A 8 51.76 4.06 -13.11
N SER A 9 50.57 4.27 -13.67
CA SER A 9 49.63 5.28 -13.14
C SER A 9 48.15 5.00 -13.48
N ASN A 10 47.85 4.17 -14.48
CA ASN A 10 46.47 3.95 -14.95
C ASN A 10 45.66 2.89 -14.20
N GLU A 11 46.24 2.16 -13.25
CA GLU A 11 45.57 1.03 -12.60
C GLU A 11 44.62 1.45 -11.46
N ARG A 12 44.83 2.64 -10.87
CA ARG A 12 43.96 3.14 -9.78
C ARG A 12 42.61 3.67 -10.28
N GLY A 13 42.56 4.32 -11.45
CA GLY A 13 41.32 4.88 -11.98
C GLY A 13 40.28 3.81 -12.31
N TRP A 14 40.72 2.65 -12.77
CA TRP A 14 39.83 1.58 -13.22
C TRP A 14 39.00 0.99 -12.07
N VAL A 15 39.60 0.82 -10.89
CA VAL A 15 38.91 0.31 -9.70
C VAL A 15 37.80 1.27 -9.25
N TRP A 16 38.02 2.58 -9.33
CA TRP A 16 37.00 3.57 -9.01
C TRP A 16 35.84 3.56 -10.00
N THR A 17 36.12 3.37 -11.30
CA THR A 17 35.08 3.22 -12.32
C THR A 17 34.21 1.99 -12.04
N TRP A 18 34.83 0.86 -11.67
CA TRP A 18 34.10 -0.35 -11.28
C TRP A 18 33.25 -0.16 -10.02
N LEU A 19 33.78 0.53 -9.00
CA LEU A 19 33.03 0.87 -7.78
C LEU A 19 31.83 1.77 -8.06
N LEU A 20 31.99 2.76 -8.93
CA LEU A 20 30.92 3.69 -9.29
C LEU A 20 29.83 2.99 -10.09
N LEU A 21 30.22 2.09 -11.00
CA LEU A 21 29.29 1.25 -11.75
C LEU A 21 28.52 0.30 -10.82
N LEU A 22 29.19 -0.31 -9.84
CA LEU A 22 28.58 -1.17 -8.84
C LEU A 22 27.59 -0.39 -7.96
N ALA A 23 27.95 0.82 -7.52
CA ALA A 23 27.08 1.67 -6.73
C ALA A 23 25.81 2.07 -7.51
N LEU A 24 25.96 2.41 -8.80
CA LEU A 24 24.84 2.71 -9.69
C LEU A 24 23.92 1.50 -9.87
N LEU A 25 24.51 0.31 -10.07
CA LEU A 25 23.76 -0.94 -10.21
C LEU A 25 22.96 -1.25 -8.94
N LEU A 26 23.56 -1.11 -7.76
CA LEU A 26 22.88 -1.31 -6.48
C LEU A 26 21.72 -0.32 -6.28
N LEU A 27 21.89 0.93 -6.71
CA LEU A 27 20.85 1.96 -6.63
C LEU A 27 19.69 1.65 -7.58
N LEU A 28 19.97 1.16 -8.79
CA LEU A 28 18.97 0.66 -9.73
C LEU A 28 18.22 -0.56 -9.19
N ILE A 29 18.93 -1.56 -8.65
CA ILE A 29 18.32 -2.74 -8.04
C ILE A 29 17.42 -2.34 -6.87
N LYS A 30 17.90 -1.46 -5.98
CA LYS A 30 17.09 -0.96 -4.86
C LYS A 30 15.83 -0.24 -5.34
N SER A 31 15.94 0.58 -6.38
CA SER A 31 14.80 1.31 -6.94
C SER A 31 13.81 0.38 -7.64
N PHE A 32 14.32 -0.64 -8.32
CA PHE A 32 13.50 -1.69 -8.94
C PHE A 32 12.76 -2.52 -7.90
N LEU A 33 13.44 -2.95 -6.83
CA LEU A 33 12.83 -3.67 -5.71
C LEU A 33 11.78 -2.81 -4.99
N LEU A 34 12.01 -1.50 -4.85
CA LEU A 34 11.03 -0.59 -4.27
C LEU A 34 9.81 -0.46 -5.20
N GLY A 35 10.03 -0.27 -6.51
CA GLY A 35 8.97 -0.19 -7.51
C GLY A 35 8.12 -1.47 -7.56
N THR A 36 8.75 -2.65 -7.56
CA THR A 36 8.01 -3.92 -7.52
C THR A 36 7.33 -4.17 -6.19
N TYR A 37 7.88 -3.72 -5.06
CA TYR A 37 7.20 -3.79 -3.76
C TYR A 37 5.91 -2.95 -3.73
N TYR A 38 5.92 -1.76 -4.34
CA TYR A 38 4.72 -0.93 -4.46
C TYR A 38 3.70 -1.46 -5.48
N VAL A 39 4.16 -2.11 -6.56
CA VAL A 39 3.28 -2.70 -7.58
C VAL A 39 2.71 -4.06 -7.14
N ALA A 40 3.47 -4.88 -6.42
CA ALA A 40 3.09 -6.22 -5.96
C ALA A 40 2.30 -6.20 -4.64
N SER A 41 2.17 -5.05 -3.98
CA SER A 41 1.18 -4.82 -2.95
C SER A 41 -0.05 -4.20 -3.61
N PRO A 42 -1.03 -4.98 -4.09
CA PRO A 42 -2.34 -4.47 -4.44
C PRO A 42 -3.04 -4.09 -3.13
N ARG A 43 -2.57 -3.02 -2.49
CA ARG A 43 -3.36 -2.28 -1.52
C ARG A 43 -4.46 -1.70 -2.37
N ALA A 44 -5.59 -2.40 -2.41
CA ALA A 44 -6.82 -1.93 -3.00
C ALA A 44 -6.97 -0.46 -2.59
N LEU A 45 -6.89 0.45 -3.56
CA LEU A 45 -7.17 1.85 -3.35
C LEU A 45 -8.66 1.92 -3.05
N LEU A 46 -9.00 1.83 -1.76
CA LEU A 46 -10.35 2.02 -1.27
C LEU A 46 -10.68 3.50 -1.44
N PHE A 47 -11.52 3.80 -2.43
CA PHE A 47 -12.09 5.12 -2.58
C PHE A 47 -13.13 5.32 -1.47
N VAL A 48 -12.67 5.85 -0.34
CA VAL A 48 -13.50 6.24 0.79
C VAL A 48 -14.14 7.57 0.43
N ALA A 49 -15.38 7.53 -0.02
CA ALA A 49 -16.11 8.73 -0.34
C ALA A 49 -17.16 8.97 0.74
N ILE A 50 -16.78 9.87 1.65
CA ILE A 50 -17.65 10.73 2.48
C ILE A 50 -18.53 9.95 3.48
N GLN A 51 -18.66 10.52 4.69
CA GLN A 51 -19.54 10.04 5.77
C GLN A 51 -21.02 10.08 5.34
N SER A 52 -21.42 9.16 4.47
CA SER A 52 -22.82 8.95 4.08
C SER A 52 -23.31 7.67 4.75
N MET A 53 -24.49 7.76 5.38
CA MET A 53 -25.18 6.58 5.91
C MET A 53 -25.48 5.60 4.76
N PRO A 54 -25.50 4.27 5.03
CA PRO A 54 -25.92 3.29 4.04
C PRO A 54 -27.33 3.61 3.54
N HIS A 55 -27.52 3.52 2.23
CA HIS A 55 -28.83 3.77 1.61
C HIS A 55 -29.51 2.47 1.16
N ALA A 56 -28.74 1.40 0.90
CA ALA A 56 -29.26 0.13 0.44
C ALA A 56 -28.51 -1.06 1.04
N VAL A 57 -29.25 -2.14 1.30
CA VAL A 57 -28.69 -3.45 1.69
C VAL A 57 -27.71 -3.92 0.61
N GLY A 58 -26.51 -4.34 1.03
CA GLY A 58 -25.38 -4.68 0.16
C GLY A 58 -24.37 -3.54 -0.04
N ASP A 59 -24.63 -2.33 0.51
CA ASP A 59 -23.65 -1.24 0.48
C ASP A 59 -22.39 -1.62 1.29
N GLU A 60 -21.19 -1.48 0.68
CA GLU A 60 -19.92 -1.59 1.39
C GLU A 60 -19.65 -0.31 2.21
N LEU A 61 -19.43 -0.47 3.51
CA LEU A 61 -19.15 0.58 4.48
C LEU A 61 -17.76 0.37 5.10
N LEU A 62 -17.18 1.44 5.62
CA LEU A 62 -16.04 1.38 6.53
C LEU A 62 -16.53 1.60 7.95
N VAL A 63 -16.20 0.64 8.81
CA VAL A 63 -16.65 0.61 10.20
C VAL A 63 -15.46 0.59 11.13
N GLU A 64 -15.50 1.42 12.16
CA GLU A 64 -14.52 1.41 13.24
C GLU A 64 -14.96 0.43 14.35
N LEU A 65 -14.18 -0.64 14.53
CA LEU A 65 -14.36 -1.60 15.62
C LEU A 65 -13.81 -1.04 16.94
N ALA A 66 -14.09 -1.74 18.04
CA ALA A 66 -13.78 -1.31 19.43
C ALA A 66 -12.29 -0.99 19.72
N LYS A 67 -11.38 -1.28 18.79
CA LYS A 67 -9.93 -1.00 18.90
C LYS A 67 -9.45 0.14 17.99
N GLY A 68 -10.36 0.89 17.36
CA GLY A 68 -10.02 1.92 16.37
C GLY A 68 -9.62 1.35 15.01
N GLU A 69 -9.80 0.04 14.82
CA GLU A 69 -9.51 -0.63 13.55
C GLU A 69 -10.65 -0.37 12.56
N ILE A 70 -10.31 0.19 11.40
CA ILE A 70 -11.27 0.47 10.33
C ILE A 70 -11.29 -0.72 9.37
N VAL A 71 -12.44 -1.39 9.30
CA VAL A 71 -12.63 -2.57 8.45
C VAL A 71 -13.75 -2.34 7.44
N PRO A 72 -13.65 -2.95 6.24
CA PRO A 72 -14.77 -2.98 5.30
C PRO A 72 -15.87 -3.92 5.83
N ALA A 73 -17.12 -3.48 5.75
CA ALA A 73 -18.30 -4.23 6.16
C ALA A 73 -19.42 -4.07 5.13
N GLU A 74 -20.26 -5.09 4.94
CA GLU A 74 -21.43 -5.02 4.06
C GLU A 74 -22.69 -4.71 4.90
N TYR A 75 -23.46 -3.69 4.53
CA TYR A 75 -24.69 -3.36 5.25
C TYR A 75 -25.80 -4.39 4.96
N ARG A 76 -26.39 -4.97 6.02
CA ARG A 76 -27.46 -5.97 5.91
C ARG A 76 -28.83 -5.41 6.29
N GLU A 77 -28.93 -4.75 7.43
CA GLU A 77 -30.21 -4.28 7.96
C GLU A 77 -30.01 -3.17 9.01
N GLN A 78 -31.00 -2.32 9.20
CA GLN A 78 -31.03 -1.33 10.27
C GLN A 78 -32.17 -1.63 11.24
N SER A 79 -31.84 -1.71 12.52
CA SER A 79 -32.80 -1.83 13.62
C SER A 79 -32.64 -0.64 14.56
N GLY A 80 -33.44 0.40 14.31
CA GLY A 80 -33.36 1.67 15.06
C GLY A 80 -32.01 2.38 14.86
N GLU A 81 -31.27 2.58 15.95
CA GLU A 81 -29.93 3.21 15.93
C GLU A 81 -28.78 2.22 15.66
N ARG A 82 -29.08 0.92 15.61
CA ARG A 82 -28.10 -0.14 15.36
C ARG A 82 -28.20 -0.62 13.92
N LEU A 83 -27.04 -0.84 13.32
CA LEU A 83 -26.87 -1.40 11.98
C LEU A 83 -26.33 -2.81 12.13
N LEU A 84 -26.93 -3.76 11.43
CA LEU A 84 -26.38 -5.08 11.21
C LEU A 84 -25.48 -5.00 9.97
N VAL A 85 -24.19 -5.25 10.17
CA VAL A 85 -23.19 -5.27 9.10
C VAL A 85 -22.46 -6.60 9.08
N GLU A 86 -22.02 -7.05 7.92
CA GLU A 86 -21.25 -8.28 7.76
C GLU A 86 -19.77 -7.95 7.53
N VAL A 87 -18.90 -8.42 8.41
CA VAL A 87 -17.45 -8.23 8.31
C VAL A 87 -16.80 -9.58 8.03
N GLY A 88 -16.22 -9.75 6.83
CA GLY A 88 -15.52 -10.99 6.48
C GLY A 88 -16.38 -12.25 6.50
N GLY A 89 -17.71 -12.13 6.37
CA GLY A 89 -18.66 -13.25 6.43
C GLY A 89 -19.36 -13.42 7.79
N GLU A 90 -18.97 -12.65 8.82
CA GLU A 90 -19.63 -12.70 10.13
C GLU A 90 -20.56 -11.50 10.34
N PRO A 91 -21.82 -11.71 10.76
CA PRO A 91 -22.75 -10.63 11.08
C PRO A 91 -22.43 -10.00 12.44
N ILE A 92 -22.23 -8.69 12.46
CA ILE A 92 -21.89 -7.89 13.64
C ILE A 92 -22.88 -6.74 13.75
N GLN A 93 -23.38 -6.48 14.97
CA GLN A 93 -24.16 -5.27 15.25
C GLN A 93 -23.25 -4.12 15.65
N ILE A 94 -23.43 -2.98 15.00
CA ILE A 94 -22.71 -1.73 15.28
C ILE A 94 -23.68 -0.57 15.47
N VAL A 95 -23.23 0.51 16.08
CA VAL A 95 -23.99 1.77 16.07
C VAL A 95 -23.62 2.62 14.87
N SER A 96 -24.55 3.42 14.37
CA SER A 96 -24.32 4.32 13.22
C SER A 96 -23.10 5.25 13.41
N ALA A 97 -22.76 5.62 14.65
CA ALA A 97 -21.58 6.42 14.97
C ALA A 97 -20.24 5.72 14.67
N GLN A 98 -20.23 4.39 14.55
CA GLN A 98 -19.06 3.60 14.18
C GLN A 98 -18.82 3.58 12.67
N VAL A 99 -19.78 4.03 11.86
CA VAL A 99 -19.61 4.11 10.40
C VAL A 99 -18.72 5.32 10.09
N LYS A 100 -17.55 5.07 9.51
CA LYS A 100 -16.57 6.10 9.11
C LYS A 100 -16.74 6.58 7.69
N GLY A 101 -17.45 5.83 6.86
CA GLY A 101 -17.78 6.24 5.50
C GLY A 101 -18.32 5.10 4.67
N LYS A 102 -18.68 5.42 3.42
CA LYS A 102 -19.09 4.45 2.42
C LYS A 102 -17.95 4.19 1.43
N VAL A 103 -17.78 2.92 1.04
CA VAL A 103 -16.87 2.55 -0.05
C VAL A 103 -17.66 2.70 -1.36
N ILE A 104 -17.27 3.65 -2.21
CA ILE A 104 -17.99 3.94 -3.47
C ILE A 104 -17.39 3.20 -4.66
N GLY A 105 -16.20 2.62 -4.51
CA GLY A 105 -15.61 1.81 -5.55
C GLY A 105 -14.39 1.02 -5.07
N ARG A 106 -14.30 -0.22 -5.53
CA ARG A 106 -13.10 -1.04 -5.50
C ARG A 106 -12.49 -1.03 -6.89
N LEU A 107 -11.37 -0.34 -7.06
CA LEU A 107 -10.53 -0.53 -8.24
C LEU A 107 -9.73 -1.82 -8.04
N ARG A 108 -10.19 -2.92 -8.65
CA ARG A 108 -9.34 -4.08 -8.92
C ARG A 108 -8.41 -3.70 -10.09
N LEU A 109 -7.14 -3.48 -9.78
CA LEU A 109 -6.06 -3.43 -10.76
C LEU A 109 -5.60 -4.85 -11.09
#